data_AF-A0A833DJC4-F1
#
_entry.id   AF-A0A833DJC4-F1
#
_cell.length_a   1.000
_cell.length_b   1.000
_cell.length_c   1.000
_cell.angle_alpha   90.00
_cell.angle_beta   90.00
_cell.angle_gamma   90.00
#
_symmetry.space_group_name_H-M   'P 1'
#
loop_
_entity.id
_entity.type
_entity.pdbx_description
1 polymer ?
#
loop_
_entity_poly.entity_id
_entity_poly.type
_entity_poly.pdbx_seq_one_letter_code
_entity_poly.pdbx_strand_id
1 'polypeptide(L)'
;ALPKLRQLNEKGVKITILTSDKFDKEVTKGLNRLATLKSKKGLFGGGIIADNQYVIILLGPEISHSSTSEIVAICTDHVGLSSFASEYFEYLLKDATEIK
;
A
#
# COMPACT_ATOMS: atom_id res chain seq x y z
N ALA A 1 -13.02 15.87 -7.11
CA ALA A 1 -12.27 15.55 -5.89
C ALA A 1 -10.78 15.74 -6.16
N LEU A 2 -10.05 16.46 -5.32
CA LEU A 2 -8.60 16.63 -5.48
C LEU A 2 -7.91 15.26 -5.37
N PRO A 3 -7.01 14.89 -6.30
CA PRO A 3 -6.23 13.67 -6.15
C PRO A 3 -5.29 13.84 -4.94
N LYS A 4 -5.67 13.28 -3.79
CA LYS A 4 -4.97 13.45 -2.51
C LYS A 4 -3.47 13.08 -2.60
N LEU A 5 -3.11 12.10 -3.43
CA LEU A 5 -1.71 11.72 -3.67
C LEU A 5 -0.90 12.81 -4.36
N ARG A 6 -1.50 13.57 -5.28
CA ARG A 6 -0.82 14.69 -5.95
C ARG A 6 -0.51 15.80 -4.95
N GLN A 7 -1.48 16.15 -4.09
CA GLN A 7 -1.26 17.16 -3.05
C GLN A 7 -0.16 16.75 -2.06
N LEU A 8 -0.07 15.47 -1.73
CA LEU A 8 1.01 14.94 -0.89
C LEU A 8 2.37 15.05 -1.62
N ASN A 9 2.44 14.63 -2.88
CA ASN A 9 3.65 14.76 -3.70
C ASN A 9 4.11 16.23 -3.84
N GLU A 10 3.19 17.16 -4.12
CA GLU A 10 3.46 18.60 -4.23
C GLU A 10 3.99 19.21 -2.93
N LYS A 11 3.61 18.63 -1.77
CA LYS A 11 4.13 18.99 -0.45
C LYS A 11 5.47 18.32 -0.12
N GLY A 12 6.04 17.53 -1.04
CA GLY A 12 7.30 16.83 -0.85
C GLY A 12 7.19 15.53 -0.05
N VAL A 13 5.98 15.01 0.17
CA VAL A 13 5.78 13.72 0.83
C VAL A 13 6.28 12.61 -0.09
N LYS A 14 7.11 11.72 0.45
CA LYS A 14 7.59 10.53 -0.27
C LYS A 14 6.48 9.48 -0.25
N ILE A 15 6.05 9.06 -1.44
CA ILE A 15 4.97 8.09 -1.60
C ILE A 15 5.55 6.85 -2.28
N THR A 16 5.37 5.70 -1.64
CA THR A 16 5.71 4.39 -2.19
C THR A 16 4.43 3.56 -2.28
N ILE A 17 4.19 2.94 -3.43
CA ILE A 17 3.01 2.12 -3.67
C ILE A 17 3.47 0.74 -4.09
N LEU A 18 3.11 -0.25 -3.26
CA LEU A 18 3.32 -1.66 -3.55
C LEU A 18 2.01 -2.26 -4.09
N THR A 19 2.07 -2.87 -5.26
CA THR A 19 0.90 -3.47 -5.91
C THR A 19 1.17 -4.89 -6.39
N SER A 20 0.11 -5.63 -6.72
CA SER A 20 0.25 -6.94 -7.34
C SER A 20 0.70 -6.81 -8.80
N ASP A 21 1.27 -7.88 -9.34
CA ASP A 21 1.65 -8.00 -10.75
C ASP A 21 0.46 -8.04 -11.73
N LYS A 22 -0.77 -8.17 -11.20
CA LYS A 22 -2.03 -8.17 -11.95
C LYS A 22 -2.64 -6.76 -12.11
N PHE A 23 -1.99 -5.72 -11.57
CA PHE A 23 -2.53 -4.37 -11.56
C PHE A 23 -2.41 -3.67 -12.94
N ASP A 24 -3.37 -2.79 -13.24
CA ASP A 24 -3.49 -2.18 -14.56
C ASP A 24 -2.26 -1.32 -14.94
N LYS A 25 -1.72 -1.58 -16.14
CA LYS A 25 -0.57 -0.87 -16.71
C LYS A 25 -0.85 0.59 -17.04
N GLU A 26 -2.08 0.96 -17.35
CA GLU A 26 -2.44 2.36 -17.62
C GLU A 26 -2.46 3.18 -16.33
N VAL A 27 -2.96 2.58 -15.26
CA VAL A 27 -3.01 3.20 -13.93
C VAL A 27 -1.59 3.36 -13.35
N THR A 28 -0.73 2.34 -13.47
CA THR A 28 0.68 2.44 -13.02
C THR A 28 1.44 3.59 -13.71
N LYS A 29 1.24 3.82 -15.02
CA LYS A 29 1.88 4.95 -15.72
C LYS A 29 1.50 6.31 -15.15
N GLY A 30 0.24 6.48 -14.73
CA GLY A 30 -0.23 7.72 -14.10
C GLY A 30 0.39 7.94 -12.72
N LEU A 31 0.48 6.87 -11.93
CA LEU A 31 1.01 6.90 -10.57
C LEU A 31 2.54 7.01 -10.51
N ASN A 32 3.28 6.51 -11.51
CA ASN A 32 4.75 6.62 -11.57
C ASN A 32 5.25 8.07 -11.59
N ARG A 33 4.39 9.03 -11.95
CA ARG A 33 4.71 10.46 -11.92
C ARG A 33 4.63 11.08 -10.52
N LEU A 34 3.94 10.41 -9.58
CA LEU A 34 3.61 10.94 -8.26
C LEU A 34 4.20 10.12 -7.12
N ALA A 35 4.57 8.86 -7.37
CA ALA A 35 5.01 7.91 -6.36
C ALA A 35 5.97 6.89 -6.96
N THR A 36 6.82 6.31 -6.10
CA THR A 36 7.61 5.12 -6.46
C THR A 36 6.69 3.91 -6.49
N LEU A 37 6.57 3.26 -7.65
CA LEU A 37 5.78 2.03 -7.79
C LEU A 37 6.65 0.78 -7.73
N LYS A 38 6.22 -0.19 -6.93
CA LYS A 38 6.79 -1.53 -6.88
C LYS A 38 5.71 -2.58 -7.06
N SER A 39 6.08 -3.71 -7.66
CA SER A 39 5.21 -4.89 -7.80
C SER A 39 5.76 -6.10 -7.05
N LYS A 40 4.88 -6.88 -6.44
CA LYS A 40 5.21 -8.17 -5.82
C LYS A 40 4.06 -9.16 -6.02
N LYS A 41 4.41 -10.42 -6.31
CA LYS A 41 3.45 -11.53 -6.39
C LYS A 41 3.05 -11.98 -4.98
N GLY A 42 1.80 -12.45 -4.84
CA GLY A 42 1.32 -13.02 -3.58
C GLY A 42 1.17 -11.99 -2.46
N LEU A 43 0.66 -10.80 -2.77
CA LEU A 43 0.21 -9.87 -1.75
C LEU A 43 -1.12 -10.35 -1.17
N PHE A 44 -1.18 -10.43 0.16
CA PHE A 44 -2.40 -10.76 0.88
C PHE A 44 -2.90 -9.51 1.61
N GLY A 45 -4.15 -9.15 1.38
CA GLY A 45 -4.72 -7.93 1.91
C GLY A 45 -4.08 -6.66 1.33
N GLY A 46 -4.16 -5.57 2.08
CA GLY A 46 -3.58 -4.28 1.73
C GLY A 46 -3.35 -3.43 2.97
N GLY A 47 -2.85 -2.22 2.78
CA GLY A 47 -2.70 -1.31 3.90
C GLY A 47 -1.97 -0.04 3.52
N ILE A 48 -1.91 0.88 4.48
CA ILE A 48 -1.27 2.17 4.37
C ILE A 48 -0.52 2.42 5.68
N ILE A 49 0.72 2.90 5.55
CA ILE A 49 1.49 3.43 6.65
C ILE A 49 1.90 4.87 6.36
N ALA A 50 1.79 5.74 7.36
CA ALA A 50 2.24 7.11 7.30
C ALA A 50 3.18 7.42 8.48
N ASP A 51 4.37 7.91 8.16
CA ASP A 51 5.39 8.40 9.10
C ASP A 51 5.72 7.42 10.25
N ASN A 52 5.62 6.11 10.00
CA ASN A 52 5.78 5.04 11.00
C ASN A 52 4.87 5.17 12.24
N GLN A 53 3.87 6.04 12.18
CA GLN A 53 2.98 6.35 13.29
C GLN A 53 1.58 5.82 13.03
N TYR A 54 1.02 6.07 11.84
CA TYR A 54 -0.35 5.71 11.53
C TYR A 54 -0.38 4.54 10.58
N VAL A 55 -1.04 3.46 11.00
CA VAL A 55 -1.13 2.23 10.22
C VAL A 55 -2.58 1.82 10.06
N ILE A 56 -2.92 1.45 8.83
CA ILE A 56 -4.16 0.76 8.48
C ILE A 56 -3.77 -0.51 7.72
N ILE A 57 -4.21 -1.67 8.19
CA ILE A 57 -4.09 -2.95 7.48
C ILE A 57 -5.48 -3.47 7.17
N LEU A 58 -5.72 -3.81 5.92
CA LEU A 58 -6.93 -4.45 5.43
C LEU A 58 -6.64 -5.93 5.21
N LEU A 59 -7.29 -6.77 5.99
CA LEU A 59 -7.23 -8.23 5.89
C LEU A 59 -8.52 -8.73 5.26
N GLY A 60 -8.39 -9.43 4.15
CA GLY A 60 -9.50 -10.07 3.46
C GLY A 60 -8.95 -11.04 2.42
N PRO A 61 -9.71 -12.09 2.06
CA PRO A 61 -9.31 -12.97 0.97
C PRO A 61 -9.19 -12.18 -0.33
N GLU A 62 -8.37 -12.68 -1.27
CA GLU A 62 -8.37 -12.16 -2.63
C GLU A 62 -9.82 -12.11 -3.14
N ILE A 63 -10.19 -11.01 -3.79
CA ILE A 63 -11.54 -10.71 -4.30
C ILE A 63 -11.89 -11.63 -5.48
N SER A 64 -11.70 -12.94 -5.32
CA SER A 64 -11.83 -13.90 -6.39
C SER A 64 -13.18 -14.60 -6.33
N HIS A 65 -13.67 -15.17 -5.21
CA HIS A 65 -14.89 -16.00 -5.30
C HIS A 65 -15.76 -16.13 -4.04
N SER A 66 -15.81 -15.17 -3.11
CA SER A 66 -16.74 -15.29 -1.96
C SER A 66 -17.55 -14.01 -1.72
N SER A 67 -18.88 -14.16 -1.68
CA SER A 67 -19.88 -13.11 -1.56
C SER A 67 -20.09 -12.60 -0.13
N THR A 68 -19.27 -13.02 0.85
CA THR A 68 -19.47 -12.70 2.28
C THR A 68 -18.17 -12.62 3.08
N SER A 69 -17.05 -12.20 2.48
CA SER A 69 -15.81 -12.12 3.25
C SER A 69 -15.78 -10.88 4.13
N GLU A 70 -15.84 -11.08 5.44
CA GLU A 70 -15.65 -10.05 6.45
C GLU A 70 -14.24 -9.44 6.28
N ILE A 71 -14.17 -8.28 5.65
CA ILE A 71 -12.93 -7.51 5.55
C ILE A 71 -12.67 -6.93 6.94
N VAL A 72 -11.55 -7.33 7.55
CA VAL A 72 -11.11 -6.80 8.83
C VAL A 72 -10.14 -5.66 8.57
N ALA A 73 -10.41 -4.49 9.13
CA ALA A 73 -9.49 -3.37 9.15
C ALA A 73 -8.85 -3.26 10.54
N ILE A 74 -7.52 -3.31 10.61
CA ILE A 74 -6.75 -3.02 11.82
C ILE A 74 -6.17 -1.62 11.67
N CYS A 75 -6.59 -0.71 12.55
CA CYS A 75 -6.09 0.66 12.60
C CYS A 75 -5.35 0.89 13.91
N THR A 76 -4.17 1.49 13.86
CA THR A 76 -3.42 1.81 15.07
C THR A 76 -2.53 3.03 14.88
N ASP A 77 -2.42 3.81 15.95
CA ASP A 77 -1.43 4.86 16.16
C ASP A 77 -0.52 4.55 17.37
N HIS A 78 -0.63 3.35 17.93
CA HIS A 78 0.19 2.91 19.06
C HIS A 78 1.61 2.61 18.57
N VAL A 79 2.59 3.32 19.12
CA VAL A 79 4.00 3.28 18.69
C VAL A 79 4.55 1.86 18.46
N GLY A 80 4.30 0.93 19.39
CA GLY A 80 4.79 -0.44 19.26
C GLY A 80 4.12 -1.23 18.12
N LEU A 81 2.82 -1.04 17.90
CA LEU A 81 2.09 -1.75 16.84
C LEU A 81 2.40 -1.13 15.47
N SER A 82 2.51 0.20 15.40
CA SER A 82 2.89 0.91 14.19
C SER A 82 4.33 0.58 13.77
N SER A 83 5.26 0.46 14.72
CA SER A 83 6.64 0.03 14.44
C SER A 83 6.68 -1.40 13.91
N PHE A 84 5.98 -2.32 14.56
CA PHE A 84 5.88 -3.71 14.11
C PHE A 84 5.29 -3.82 12.69
N ALA A 85 4.21 -3.09 12.40
CA ALA A 85 3.64 -3.06 11.07
C ALA A 85 4.56 -2.39 10.04
N SER A 86 5.34 -1.37 10.44
CA SER A 86 6.35 -0.75 9.58
C SER A 86 7.35 -1.79 9.07
N GLU A 87 7.88 -2.63 9.97
CA GLU A 87 8.80 -3.70 9.62
C GLU A 87 8.19 -4.69 8.62
N TYR A 88 6.89 -4.98 8.75
CA TYR A 88 6.16 -5.82 7.79
C TYR A 88 6.12 -5.18 6.39
N PHE A 89 5.79 -3.89 6.27
CA PHE A 89 5.78 -3.21 4.97
C PHE A 89 7.18 -3.12 4.35
N GLU A 90 8.20 -2.84 5.16
CA GLU A 90 9.60 -2.83 4.71
C GLU A 90 10.05 -4.21 4.20
N TYR A 91 9.66 -5.28 4.91
CA TYR A 91 9.90 -6.65 4.45
C TYR A 91 9.23 -6.92 3.10
N LEU A 92 7.97 -6.51 2.93
CA LEU A 92 7.28 -6.66 1.65
C LEU A 92 7.99 -5.91 0.51
N LEU A 93 8.48 -4.69 0.77
CA LEU A 93 9.16 -3.82 -0.19
C LEU A 93 10.56 -4.32 -0.58
N LYS A 94 11.24 -5.07 0.29
CA LYS A 94 12.59 -5.57 0.07
C LYS A 94 12.70 -6.50 -1.14
N ASP A 95 11.72 -7.37 -1.34
CA ASP A 95 11.70 -8.32 -2.48
C ASP A 95 10.78 -7.84 -3.63
N ALA A 96 10.34 -6.59 -3.60
CA ALA A 96 9.47 -6.05 -4.63
C ALA A 96 10.26 -5.44 -5.79
N THR A 97 9.75 -5.62 -7.02
CA THR A 97 10.38 -5.13 -8.24
C THR A 97 9.86 -3.74 -8.59
N GLU A 98 10.74 -2.78 -8.81
CA GLU A 98 10.36 -1.43 -9.24
C GLU A 98 9.73 -1.46 -10.64
N ILE A 99 8.60 -0.76 -10.78
CA ILE A 99 7.89 -0.61 -12.06
C ILE A 99 8.39 0.67 -12.71
N LYS A 100 8.99 0.56 -13.90
CA LYS A 100 9.47 1.72 -14.69
C LYS A 100 8.40 2.23 -15.63
#